data_AF-A0AA35S8Z2-F1
#
_entry.id   AF-A0AA35S8Z2-F1
#
_cell.length_a   1.000
_cell.length_b   1.000
_cell.length_c   1.000
_cell.angle_alpha   90.00
_cell.angle_beta   90.00
_cell.angle_gamma   90.00
#
_symmetry.space_group_name_H-M   'P 1'
#
loop_
_entity.id
_entity.type
_entity.pdbx_description
1 polymer ?
#
loop_
_entity_poly.entity_id
_entity_poly.type
_entity_poly.pdbx_seq_one_letter_code
_entity_poly.pdbx_strand_id
1 'polypeptide(L)'
;DKNCSLRDLSPSLVEENRVCGSVSGGGVCYSGDSVGSVAVYFCDDGYSLEGDTTRECLSSGLWNGTTPQCVETEECICDDTGSSSGVNEPAVVGSIVCSLAIGVLLGVVGLYLIQRVRARMSGPTSSLSPSPPSTSHL
;
A
#
# COMPACT_ATOMS: atom_id res chain seq x y z
N ASP A 1 19.94 42.60 24.55
CA ASP A 1 20.55 41.56 23.70
C ASP A 1 19.87 41.54 22.35
N LYS A 2 20.60 41.33 21.25
CA LYS A 2 19.99 41.18 19.92
C LYS A 2 19.66 39.72 19.71
N ASN A 3 18.39 39.45 19.47
CA ASN A 3 17.85 38.13 19.29
C ASN A 3 17.53 37.89 17.82
N CYS A 4 17.76 36.69 17.31
CA CYS A 4 17.36 36.37 15.94
C CYS A 4 15.84 36.17 15.84
N SER A 5 15.25 36.62 14.73
CA SER A 5 13.79 36.51 14.52
C SER A 5 13.41 35.09 14.10
N LEU A 6 12.37 34.54 14.72
CA LEU A 6 11.81 33.22 14.44
C LEU A 6 10.49 33.28 13.64
N ARG A 7 10.36 34.27 12.73
CA ARG A 7 9.08 34.71 12.15
C ARG A 7 8.34 33.67 11.27
N ASP A 8 8.93 32.50 11.04
CA ASP A 8 8.34 31.41 10.25
C ASP A 8 7.70 30.31 11.11
N LEU A 9 7.73 30.43 12.44
CA LEU A 9 7.16 29.42 13.33
C LEU A 9 5.65 29.68 13.54
N SER A 10 4.80 28.84 12.93
CA SER A 10 3.54 28.50 13.58
C SER A 10 3.91 27.58 14.75
N PRO A 11 3.76 27.99 16.03
CA PRO A 11 4.29 27.25 17.18
C PRO A 11 3.46 25.98 17.41
N SER A 12 3.82 24.91 16.72
CA SER A 12 3.11 23.64 16.75
C SER A 12 3.83 22.64 17.64
N LEU A 13 4.08 23.00 18.91
CA LEU A 13 4.61 22.18 20.02
C LEU A 13 6.06 22.52 20.43
N VAL A 14 6.19 23.07 21.65
CA VAL A 14 7.46 23.15 22.38
C VAL A 14 7.63 21.80 23.08
N GLU A 15 8.51 20.95 22.58
CA GLU A 15 8.88 19.71 23.25
C GLU A 15 10.35 19.76 23.66
N GLU A 16 10.58 19.66 24.97
CA GLU A 16 11.89 19.49 25.62
C GLU A 16 13.06 20.33 25.05
N ASN A 17 12.93 21.66 25.07
CA ASN A 17 14.02 22.61 24.83
C ASN A 17 14.49 22.74 23.36
N ARG A 18 13.68 22.34 22.38
CA ARG A 18 13.87 22.69 20.96
C ARG A 18 12.67 23.47 20.45
N VAL A 19 12.95 24.51 19.67
CA VAL A 19 11.91 25.30 19.02
C VAL A 19 11.92 24.90 17.56
N CYS A 20 10.90 24.20 17.10
CA CYS A 20 10.78 23.83 15.69
C CYS A 20 9.56 24.48 15.06
N GLY A 21 9.58 24.63 13.74
CA GLY A 21 8.40 25.01 12.98
C GLY A 21 8.50 24.57 11.54
N SER A 22 7.43 24.87 10.81
CA SER A 22 7.21 24.36 9.46
C SER A 22 7.65 25.39 8.42
N VAL A 23 8.28 24.91 7.36
CA VAL A 23 8.54 25.69 6.13
C VAL A 23 7.89 24.95 4.97
N SER A 24 7.76 25.58 3.81
CA SER A 24 7.18 24.91 2.63
C SER A 24 8.02 23.70 2.23
N GLY A 25 7.43 22.50 2.23
CA GLY A 25 8.11 21.25 1.89
C GLY A 25 9.10 20.75 2.96
N GLY A 26 8.96 21.19 4.22
CA GLY A 26 9.84 20.75 5.30
C GLY A 26 9.63 21.45 6.65
N GLY A 27 10.71 21.53 7.42
CA GLY A 27 10.73 22.21 8.70
C GLY A 27 12.11 22.74 9.07
N VAL A 28 12.13 23.44 10.21
CA VAL A 28 13.35 24.01 10.78
C VAL A 28 13.29 23.88 12.29
N CYS A 29 14.40 23.45 12.89
CA CYS A 29 14.57 23.32 14.33
C CYS A 29 15.71 24.19 14.83
N TYR A 30 15.45 24.94 15.90
CA TYR A 30 16.38 25.87 16.51
C TYR A 30 16.75 25.40 17.92
N SER A 31 18.02 25.59 18.30
CA SER A 31 18.48 25.45 19.68
C SER A 31 18.04 26.61 20.58
N GLY A 32 17.56 27.71 19.98
CA GLY A 32 17.19 28.96 20.63
C GLY A 32 17.21 30.12 19.64
N ASP A 33 17.09 31.34 20.13
CA ASP A 33 17.10 32.57 19.33
C ASP A 33 18.29 33.51 19.65
N SER A 34 18.98 33.27 20.78
CA SER A 34 20.12 34.06 21.22
C SER A 34 21.32 33.93 20.28
N VAL A 35 22.21 34.91 20.32
CA VAL A 35 23.49 34.87 19.59
C VAL A 35 24.25 33.56 19.89
N GLY A 36 24.72 32.88 18.85
CA GLY A 36 25.34 31.55 18.91
C GLY A 36 24.35 30.38 18.85
N SER A 37 23.04 30.63 18.82
CA SER A 37 22.05 29.57 18.57
C SER A 37 22.16 29.05 17.14
N VAL A 38 21.79 27.78 16.95
CA VAL A 38 21.85 27.09 15.66
C VAL A 38 20.45 26.70 15.20
N ALA A 39 20.16 26.99 13.93
CA ALA A 39 19.01 26.54 13.17
C ALA A 39 19.41 25.37 12.26
N VAL A 40 18.59 24.33 12.20
CA VAL A 40 18.79 23.16 11.34
C VAL A 40 17.54 22.98 10.50
N TYR A 41 17.68 23.03 9.18
CA TYR A 41 16.59 22.85 8.23
C TYR A 41 16.55 21.41 7.73
N PHE A 42 15.35 20.92 7.50
CA PHE A 42 15.08 19.60 6.92
C PHE A 42 13.92 19.70 5.94
N CYS A 43 13.93 18.87 4.92
CA CYS A 43 12.86 18.80 3.94
C CYS A 43 12.08 17.49 4.10
N ASP A 44 10.79 17.55 3.80
CA ASP A 44 9.92 16.37 3.77
C ASP A 44 10.28 15.48 2.57
N ASP A 45 9.78 14.24 2.56
CA ASP A 45 10.00 13.32 1.46
C ASP A 45 9.53 13.91 0.12
N GLY A 46 10.33 13.71 -0.93
CA GLY A 46 10.09 14.31 -2.26
C GLY A 46 10.58 15.75 -2.40
N TYR A 47 11.23 16.31 -1.38
CA TYR A 47 11.89 17.61 -1.43
C TYR A 47 13.38 17.49 -1.13
N SER A 48 14.19 18.33 -1.76
CA SER A 48 15.62 18.47 -1.49
C SER A 48 15.94 19.89 -1.04
N LEU A 49 16.94 20.00 -0.17
CA LEU A 49 17.34 21.27 0.41
C LEU A 49 18.33 21.99 -0.50
N GLU A 50 17.94 23.16 -1.00
CA GLU A 50 18.78 24.07 -1.75
C GLU A 50 19.32 25.17 -0.83
N GLY A 51 20.61 25.08 -0.49
CA GLY A 51 21.30 26.04 0.36
C GLY A 51 21.99 25.41 1.57
N ASP A 52 22.28 26.22 2.59
CA ASP A 52 22.92 25.77 3.82
C ASP A 52 21.91 25.06 4.73
N THR A 53 22.20 23.82 5.12
CA THR A 53 21.35 23.04 6.03
C THR A 53 21.27 23.63 7.44
N THR A 54 22.28 24.42 7.82
CA THR A 54 22.39 24.96 9.18
C THR A 54 22.74 26.44 9.17
N ARG A 55 22.16 27.20 10.09
CA ARG A 55 22.44 28.62 10.25
C ARG A 55 22.71 28.98 11.71
N GLU A 56 23.56 29.98 11.94
CA GLU A 56 23.93 30.46 13.26
C GLU A 56 23.42 31.89 13.47
N CYS A 57 22.89 32.17 14.67
CA CYS A 57 22.48 33.52 15.05
C CYS A 57 23.71 34.39 15.35
N LEU A 58 23.97 35.38 14.49
CA LEU A 58 25.10 36.28 14.65
C LEU A 58 24.81 37.37 15.67
N SER A 59 25.88 38.02 16.18
CA SER A 59 25.78 39.18 17.08
C SER A 59 25.06 40.40 16.46
N SER A 60 24.87 40.38 15.14
CA SER A 60 24.03 41.35 14.43
C SER A 60 22.53 41.17 14.72
N GLY A 61 22.10 40.04 15.27
CA GLY A 61 20.70 39.65 15.43
C GLY A 61 20.10 39.04 14.16
N LEU A 62 20.94 38.60 13.24
CA LEU A 62 20.55 37.97 11.98
C LEU A 62 21.17 36.57 11.89
N TRP A 63 20.42 35.64 11.31
CA TRP A 63 20.94 34.34 10.93
C TRP A 63 21.99 34.50 9.83
N ASN A 64 23.12 33.79 9.94
CA ASN A 64 24.16 33.77 8.92
C ASN A 64 23.65 33.12 7.62
N GLY A 65 24.36 33.34 6.51
CA GLY A 65 24.04 32.72 5.23
C GLY A 65 22.66 33.10 4.68
N THR A 66 22.23 32.37 3.66
CA THR A 66 20.92 32.55 3.01
C THR A 66 19.93 31.54 3.57
N THR A 67 18.65 31.92 3.66
CA THR A 67 17.59 30.98 4.07
C THR A 67 17.49 29.87 3.01
N PRO A 68 17.72 28.59 3.38
CA PRO A 68 17.58 27.49 2.43
C PRO A 68 16.11 27.31 2.03
N GLN A 69 15.87 26.66 0.89
CA GLN A 69 14.54 26.33 0.40
C GLN A 69 14.44 24.83 0.16
N CYS A 70 13.27 24.26 0.45
CA CYS A 70 12.95 22.91 0.04
C CYS A 70 12.34 22.97 -1.35
N VAL A 71 13.03 22.39 -2.33
CA VAL A 71 12.58 22.32 -3.73
C VAL A 71 12.10 20.91 -4.02
N GLU A 72 10.99 20.78 -4.74
CA GLU A 72 10.49 19.47 -5.16
C GLU A 72 11.54 18.77 -6.01
N THR A 73 11.91 17.57 -5.60
CA THR A 73 12.73 16.69 -6.44
C THR A 73 11.81 15.93 -7.38
N GLU A 74 12.14 15.93 -8.66
CA GLU A 74 11.57 15.02 -9.67
C GLU A 74 12.00 13.55 -9.44
N GLU A 75 12.29 13.17 -8.19
CA GLU A 75 12.74 11.84 -7.78
C GLU A 75 11.59 11.04 -7.18
N CYS A 76 11.63 9.74 -7.48
CA CYS A 76 10.49 8.84 -7.43
C CYS A 76 9.86 8.80 -6.03
N ILE A 77 8.54 9.01 -5.99
CA ILE A 77 7.71 8.71 -4.82
C ILE A 77 7.89 7.21 -4.50
N CYS A 78 8.67 6.89 -3.46
CA CYS A 78 8.49 5.63 -2.75
C CYS A 78 7.26 5.81 -1.85
N ASP A 79 6.10 5.56 -2.45
CA ASP A 79 4.81 5.49 -1.75
C ASP A 79 4.90 4.29 -0.80
N ASP A 80 5.14 4.53 0.50
CA ASP A 80 4.88 3.53 1.55
C ASP A 80 3.38 3.42 1.89
N THR A 81 2.57 4.28 1.28
CA THR A 81 1.16 4.00 1.06
C THR A 81 1.00 3.17 -0.20
N GLY A 82 0.00 2.29 -0.24
CA GLY A 82 -0.31 1.56 -1.47
C GLY A 82 -0.87 2.50 -2.53
N SER A 83 -0.04 3.31 -3.18
CA SER A 83 -0.42 4.00 -4.43
C SER A 83 -0.72 2.95 -5.48
N SER A 84 -2.01 2.68 -5.65
CA SER A 84 -2.56 1.97 -6.79
C SER A 84 -2.44 2.83 -8.05
N SER A 85 -1.23 3.06 -8.50
CA SER A 85 -0.91 3.75 -9.76
C SER A 85 -0.21 2.75 -10.66
N GLY A 86 -0.95 1.75 -11.14
CA GLY A 86 -0.48 0.81 -12.17
C GLY A 86 -0.29 -0.65 -11.76
N VAL A 87 -1.24 -1.25 -11.04
CA VAL A 87 -1.52 -2.68 -11.24
C VAL A 87 -2.79 -2.80 -12.08
N ASN A 88 -2.65 -3.22 -13.32
CA ASN A 88 -3.76 -3.76 -14.09
C ASN A 88 -4.17 -5.15 -13.56
N GLU A 89 -4.43 -5.25 -12.25
CA GLU A 89 -4.92 -6.46 -11.61
C GLU A 89 -6.31 -6.16 -11.04
N PRO A 90 -7.40 -6.51 -11.76
CA PRO A 90 -8.72 -6.32 -11.21
C PRO A 90 -8.92 -7.37 -10.12
N ALA A 91 -9.04 -6.94 -8.87
CA ALA A 91 -9.53 -7.78 -7.77
C ALA A 91 -10.88 -8.49 -8.08
N VAL A 92 -11.57 -8.03 -9.14
CA VAL A 92 -12.77 -8.65 -9.73
C VAL A 92 -12.47 -10.02 -10.39
N VAL A 93 -11.31 -10.22 -11.02
CA VAL A 93 -10.99 -11.47 -11.73
C VAL A 93 -10.76 -12.63 -10.75
N GLY A 94 -10.13 -12.37 -9.59
CA GLY A 94 -9.95 -13.38 -8.55
C GLY A 94 -11.28 -13.92 -8.00
N SER A 95 -12.27 -13.03 -7.83
CA SER A 95 -13.60 -13.40 -7.30
C SER A 95 -14.43 -14.23 -8.30
N ILE A 96 -14.33 -13.91 -9.60
CA ILE A 96 -15.02 -14.68 -10.66
C ILE A 96 -14.37 -16.05 -10.83
N VAL A 97 -13.03 -16.14 -10.85
CA VAL A 97 -12.30 -17.40 -11.00
C VAL A 97 -12.57 -18.35 -9.83
N CYS A 98 -12.59 -17.85 -8.59
CA CYS A 98 -12.94 -18.66 -7.42
C CYS A 98 -14.39 -19.18 -7.48
N SER A 99 -15.33 -18.33 -7.90
CA SER A 99 -16.74 -18.72 -8.01
C SER A 99 -16.97 -19.78 -9.08
N LEU A 100 -16.29 -19.66 -10.23
CA LEU A 100 -16.33 -20.67 -11.29
C LEU A 100 -15.66 -21.98 -10.87
N ALA A 101 -14.51 -21.92 -10.18
CA ALA A 101 -13.81 -23.11 -9.69
C ALA A 101 -14.65 -23.89 -8.68
N ILE A 102 -15.27 -23.22 -7.71
CA ILE A 102 -16.15 -23.85 -6.71
C ILE A 102 -17.38 -24.44 -7.39
N GLY A 103 -18.00 -23.71 -8.32
CA GLY A 103 -19.16 -24.21 -9.08
C GLY A 103 -18.85 -25.47 -9.90
N VAL A 104 -17.71 -25.50 -10.59
CA VAL A 104 -17.25 -26.67 -11.35
C VAL A 104 -16.96 -27.85 -10.43
N LEU A 105 -16.28 -27.64 -9.31
CA LEU A 105 -15.99 -28.69 -8.33
C LEU A 105 -17.26 -29.30 -7.75
N LEU A 106 -18.21 -28.48 -7.31
CA LEU A 106 -19.50 -28.96 -6.78
C LEU A 106 -20.31 -29.70 -7.84
N GLY A 107 -20.29 -29.22 -9.10
CA GLY A 107 -20.95 -29.89 -10.23
C GLY A 107 -20.35 -31.27 -10.52
N VAL A 108 -19.02 -31.39 -10.58
CA VAL A 108 -18.32 -32.67 -10.82
C VAL A 108 -18.56 -33.65 -9.67
N VAL A 109 -18.48 -33.20 -8.42
CA VAL A 109 -18.77 -34.04 -7.24
C VAL A 109 -20.23 -34.50 -7.26
N GLY A 110 -21.18 -33.60 -7.58
CA GLY A 110 -22.59 -33.95 -7.72
C GLY A 110 -22.84 -35.00 -8.80
N LEU A 111 -22.30 -34.80 -10.00
CA LEU A 111 -22.39 -35.78 -11.09
C LEU A 111 -21.74 -37.11 -10.72
N TYR A 112 -20.59 -37.08 -10.03
CA TYR A 112 -19.92 -38.29 -9.55
C TYR A 112 -20.78 -39.08 -8.55
N LEU A 113 -21.43 -38.38 -7.61
CA LEU A 113 -22.33 -39.00 -6.64
C LEU A 113 -23.58 -39.57 -7.34
N ILE A 114 -24.18 -38.83 -8.29
CA ILE A 114 -25.32 -39.31 -9.08
C ILE A 114 -24.92 -40.55 -9.88
N GLN A 115 -23.75 -40.56 -10.52
CA GLN A 115 -23.24 -41.71 -11.25
C GLN A 115 -22.97 -42.90 -10.34
N ARG A 116 -22.41 -42.68 -9.13
CA ARG A 116 -22.23 -43.75 -8.14
C ARG A 116 -23.56 -44.31 -7.64
N VAL A 117 -24.55 -43.45 -7.39
CA VAL A 117 -25.89 -43.88 -6.99
C VAL A 117 -26.55 -44.65 -8.13
N ARG A 118 -26.43 -44.18 -9.37
CA ARG A 118 -26.90 -44.89 -10.56
C ARG A 118 -26.19 -46.24 -10.73
N ALA A 119 -24.88 -46.31 -10.51
CA ALA A 119 -24.09 -47.54 -10.55
C ALA A 119 -24.47 -48.52 -9.44
N ARG A 120 -24.91 -48.03 -8.28
CA ARG A 120 -25.46 -48.87 -7.19
C ARG A 120 -26.90 -49.32 -7.46
N MET A 121 -27.70 -48.52 -8.16
CA MET A 121 -29.07 -48.88 -8.56
C MET A 121 -29.09 -49.81 -9.77
N SER A 122 -28.14 -49.68 -10.70
CA SER A 122 -27.80 -50.74 -11.64
C SER A 122 -26.99 -51.81 -10.90
N GLY A 123 -27.67 -52.54 -10.01
CA GLY A 123 -27.21 -53.85 -9.56
C GLY A 123 -26.96 -54.77 -10.76
N PRO A 124 -26.34 -55.94 -10.55
CA PRO A 124 -26.05 -56.86 -11.65
C PRO A 124 -27.34 -57.15 -12.42
N THR A 125 -27.39 -56.72 -13.69
CA THR A 125 -28.47 -57.07 -14.60
C THR A 125 -28.49 -58.59 -14.72
N SER A 126 -29.49 -59.22 -14.09
CA SER A 126 -29.86 -60.61 -14.35
C SER A 126 -30.11 -60.74 -15.84
N SER A 127 -29.15 -61.30 -16.56
CA SER A 127 -29.24 -61.59 -17.98
C SER A 127 -30.39 -62.55 -18.23
N LEU A 128 -31.51 -62.07 -18.76
CA LEU A 128 -32.50 -62.95 -19.39
C LEU A 128 -31.86 -63.52 -20.66
N SER A 129 -31.48 -64.81 -20.58
CA SER A 129 -31.07 -65.59 -21.74
C SER A 129 -32.29 -65.77 -22.67
N PRO A 130 -32.19 -65.48 -23.98
CA PRO A 130 -33.27 -65.77 -24.90
C PRO A 130 -33.42 -67.29 -25.07
N SER A 131 -34.60 -67.82 -24.75
CA SER A 131 -34.99 -69.21 -25.03
C SER A 131 -35.10 -69.46 -26.54
N PRO A 132 -34.64 -70.61 -27.07
CA PRO A 132 -34.74 -70.92 -28.49
C PRO A 132 -36.19 -71.19 -28.92
N PRO A 133 -36.55 -70.92 -30.19
CA PRO A 133 -37.90 -71.13 -30.70
C PRO A 133 -38.22 -72.63 -30.86
N SER A 134 -39.40 -73.04 -30.40
CA SER A 134 -39.97 -74.37 -30.58
C SER A 134 -40.34 -74.61 -32.05
N THR A 135 -39.68 -75.56 -32.70
CA THR A 135 -40.09 -76.10 -34.01
C THR A 135 -41.19 -77.14 -33.82
N SER A 136 -42.39 -76.83 -34.28
CA SER A 136 -43.50 -77.77 -34.45
C SER A 136 -43.28 -78.64 -35.70
N HIS A 137 -43.19 -79.96 -35.52
CA HIS A 137 -43.28 -80.94 -36.61
C HIS A 137 -44.42 -81.92 -36.32
N LEU A 138 -45.36 -81.95 -37.27
CA LEU A 138 -46.48 -82.87 -37.58
C LEU A 138 -47.09 -83.75 -36.48
#